data_AF-A0A6A4SDT9-F1
#
_entry.id   AF-A0A6A4SDT9-F1
#
_cell.length_a   1.000
_cell.length_b   1.000
_cell.length_c   1.000
_cell.angle_alpha   90.00
_cell.angle_beta   90.00
_cell.angle_gamma   90.00
#
_symmetry.space_group_name_H-M   'P 1'
#
loop_
_entity.id
_entity.type
_entity.pdbx_description
1 polymer ?
#
loop_
_entity_poly.entity_id
_entity_poly.type
_entity_poly.pdbx_seq_one_letter_code
_entity_poly.pdbx_strand_id
1 'polypeptide(L)'
;MLATVGKQLRSHPALIPLFIFIGGGVVMSMSYLARLAIRNPDVCWDRKNNPEPWNKLGPTDQYKVVLFHLRLVEKKCDEDEQLDAAQRNVKETFVFE
;
A
#
# COMPACT_ATOMS: atom_id res chain seq x y z
N MET A 1 1.86 11.05 -35.96
CA MET A 1 0.97 11.04 -34.79
C MET A 1 1.56 11.83 -33.62
N LEU A 2 2.70 11.45 -33.04
CA LEU A 2 3.31 12.16 -31.89
C LEU A 2 3.75 13.60 -32.22
N ALA A 3 4.30 13.84 -33.41
CA ALA A 3 4.68 15.19 -33.85
C ALA A 3 3.48 16.15 -33.95
N THR A 4 2.29 15.62 -34.28
CA THR A 4 1.05 16.39 -34.36
C THR A 4 0.58 16.80 -32.97
N VAL A 5 0.69 15.91 -31.98
CA VAL A 5 0.38 16.19 -30.56
C VAL A 5 1.33 17.24 -29.98
N GLY A 6 2.63 17.16 -30.27
CA GLY A 6 3.61 18.16 -29.83
C GLY A 6 3.36 19.56 -30.41
N LYS A 7 2.89 19.65 -31.66
CA LYS A 7 2.45 20.92 -32.27
C LYS A 7 1.21 21.49 -31.57
N GLN A 8 0.24 20.64 -31.22
CA GLN A 8 -0.99 21.05 -30.51
C GLN A 8 -0.69 21.55 -29.08
N LEU A 9 0.26 20.92 -28.38
CA LEU A 9 0.65 21.30 -27.03
C LEU A 9 1.29 22.70 -26.94
N ARG A 10 1.99 23.12 -28.01
CA ARG A 10 2.54 24.48 -28.14
C ARG A 10 1.50 25.52 -28.56
N SER A 11 0.50 25.11 -29.35
CA SER A 11 -0.54 26.02 -29.85
C SER A 11 -1.60 26.34 -28.81
N HIS A 12 -1.85 25.43 -27.85
CA HIS A 12 -2.83 25.60 -26.78
C HIS A 12 -2.22 25.18 -25.42
N PRO A 13 -1.67 26.12 -24.63
CA PRO A 13 -0.98 25.81 -23.37
C PRO A 13 -1.92 25.23 -22.28
N ALA A 14 -3.23 25.42 -22.42
CA ALA A 14 -4.24 24.85 -21.52
C ALA A 14 -4.28 23.31 -21.54
N LEU A 15 -3.73 22.65 -22.57
CA LEU A 15 -3.72 21.18 -22.66
C LEU A 15 -2.61 20.53 -21.82
N ILE A 16 -1.57 21.28 -21.44
CA ILE A 16 -0.43 20.79 -20.65
C ILE A 16 -0.88 20.18 -19.31
N PRO A 17 -1.67 20.86 -18.45
CA PRO A 17 -2.11 20.29 -17.18
C PRO A 17 -2.96 19.02 -17.36
N LEU A 18 -3.78 18.96 -18.41
CA LEU A 18 -4.60 17.79 -18.71
C LEU A 18 -3.75 16.56 -19.01
N PHE A 19 -2.72 16.71 -19.85
CA PHE A 19 -1.80 15.62 -20.18
C PHE A 19 -0.97 15.15 -18.98
N ILE A 20 -0.67 16.04 -18.02
CA ILE A 20 0.02 15.66 -16.79
C ILE A 20 -0.87 14.76 -15.93
N PHE A 21 -2.16 15.08 -15.76
CA PHE A 21 -3.06 14.23 -14.98
C PHE A 21 -3.33 12.88 -15.67
N ILE A 22 -3.52 12.87 -16.99
CA ILE A 22 -3.74 11.64 -17.75
C ILE A 22 -2.47 10.79 -17.75
N GLY A 23 -1.33 11.39 -18.09
CA GLY A 23 -0.03 10.71 -18.09
C GLY A 23 0.33 10.20 -16.70
N GLY A 24 0.12 11.02 -15.66
CA GLY A 24 0.29 10.63 -14.26
C GLY A 24 -0.58 9.45 -13.89
N GLY A 25 -1.87 9.46 -14.26
CA GLY A 25 -2.79 8.34 -14.01
C GLY A 25 -2.37 7.04 -14.69
N VAL A 26 -1.95 7.11 -15.96
CA VAL A 26 -1.47 5.95 -16.72
C VAL A 26 -0.17 5.40 -16.13
N VAL A 27 0.80 6.26 -15.84
CA VAL A 27 2.07 5.86 -15.22
C VAL A 27 1.82 5.26 -13.84
N MET A 28 0.96 5.84 -13.03
CA MET A 28 0.63 5.33 -11.68
C MET A 28 -0.07 3.97 -11.75
N SER A 29 -1.05 3.81 -12.65
CA SER A 29 -1.73 2.54 -12.88
C SER A 29 -0.77 1.44 -13.35
N MET A 30 0.07 1.75 -14.36
CA MET A 30 1.10 0.83 -14.88
C MET A 30 2.11 0.46 -13.80
N SER A 31 2.56 1.42 -12.98
CA SER A 31 3.51 1.16 -11.91
C SER A 31 2.95 0.23 -10.83
N TYR A 32 1.66 0.35 -10.50
CA TYR A 32 1.00 -0.52 -9.54
C TYR A 32 0.87 -1.95 -10.08
N LEU A 33 0.48 -2.09 -11.36
CA LEU A 33 0.42 -3.39 -12.03
C LEU A 33 1.81 -4.04 -12.13
N ALA A 34 2.85 -3.27 -12.45
CA ALA A 34 4.23 -3.77 -12.50
C ALA A 34 4.70 -4.24 -11.11
N ARG A 35 4.42 -3.47 -10.06
CA ARG A 35 4.69 -3.88 -8.67
C ARG A 35 3.97 -5.18 -8.35
N LEU A 36 2.69 -5.28 -8.69
CA LEU A 36 1.88 -6.48 -8.43
C LEU A 36 2.44 -7.69 -9.19
N ALA A 37 2.82 -7.51 -10.46
CA ALA A 37 3.36 -8.58 -11.28
C ALA A 37 4.70 -9.14 -10.75
N ILE A 38 5.57 -8.29 -10.20
CA ILE A 38 6.93 -8.70 -9.78
C ILE A 38 6.98 -9.17 -8.32
N ARG A 39 6.15 -8.58 -7.44
CA ARG A 39 6.21 -8.82 -5.99
C ARG A 39 5.11 -9.77 -5.48
N ASN A 40 4.13 -10.18 -6.29
CA ASN A 40 3.13 -11.15 -5.83
C ASN A 40 3.73 -12.57 -5.81
N PRO A 41 3.57 -13.31 -4.71
CA PRO A 41 3.95 -14.72 -4.65
C PRO A 41 3.04 -15.62 -5.51
N ASP A 42 1.87 -15.13 -5.93
CA ASP A 42 0.95 -15.89 -6.79
C ASP A 42 1.34 -15.84 -8.28
N VAL A 43 2.28 -14.97 -8.66
CA VAL A 43 2.69 -14.75 -10.05
C VAL A 43 4.15 -15.14 -10.22
N CYS A 44 4.39 -16.28 -10.88
CA CYS A 44 5.73 -16.82 -11.07
C CYS A 44 6.24 -16.55 -12.49
N TRP A 45 7.09 -15.54 -12.65
CA TRP A 45 7.74 -15.21 -13.93
C TRP A 45 8.97 -16.09 -14.20
N ASP A 46 9.68 -16.49 -13.15
CA ASP A 46 10.87 -17.33 -13.25
C ASP A 46 10.53 -18.78 -12.87
N ARG A 47 10.24 -19.60 -13.88
CA ARG A 47 9.88 -21.02 -13.69
C ARG A 47 11.11 -21.92 -13.44
N LYS A 48 12.34 -21.44 -13.64
CA LYS A 48 13.55 -22.28 -13.58
C LYS A 48 14.38 -22.09 -12.32
N ASN A 49 14.57 -20.85 -11.85
CA ASN A 49 15.43 -20.56 -10.70
C ASN A 49 14.62 -20.29 -9.42
N ASN A 50 13.34 -19.95 -9.56
CA ASN A 50 12.46 -19.69 -8.42
C ASN A 50 11.04 -20.20 -8.69
N PRO A 51 10.86 -21.51 -8.96
CA PRO A 51 9.56 -22.11 -9.31
C PRO A 51 8.53 -21.97 -8.19
N GLU A 52 9.00 -21.76 -6.95
CA GLU A 52 8.21 -21.61 -5.75
C GLU A 52 8.50 -20.26 -5.08
N PRO A 53 7.89 -19.17 -5.56
CA PRO A 53 8.20 -17.82 -5.10
C PRO A 53 7.96 -17.62 -3.61
N TRP A 54 7.07 -18.41 -3.00
CA TRP A 54 6.81 -18.45 -1.56
C TRP A 54 8.01 -18.88 -0.71
N ASN A 55 8.95 -19.66 -1.25
CA ASN A 55 10.10 -20.16 -0.49
C ASN A 55 11.12 -19.07 -0.14
N LYS A 56 10.99 -17.88 -0.75
CA LYS A 56 11.85 -16.71 -0.52
C LYS A 56 11.23 -15.67 0.42
N LEU A 57 9.94 -15.78 0.75
CA LEU A 57 9.29 -14.82 1.64
C LEU A 57 9.65 -15.13 3.10
N GLY A 58 10.27 -14.16 3.77
CA GLY A 58 10.45 -14.23 5.21
C GLY A 58 9.11 -14.04 5.96
N PRO A 59 9.01 -14.44 7.23
CA PRO A 59 7.82 -14.21 8.07
C PRO A 59 7.41 -12.73 8.16
N THR A 60 8.36 -11.82 7.93
CA THR A 60 8.18 -10.37 7.97
C THR A 60 7.80 -9.76 6.62
N ASP A 61 7.88 -10.52 5.51
CA ASP A 61 7.56 -10.02 4.18
C ASP A 61 6.05 -9.96 3.95
N GLN A 62 5.49 -8.80 4.25
CA GLN A 62 4.07 -8.50 4.08
C GLN A 62 3.83 -7.92 2.68
N TYR A 63 3.47 -8.77 1.73
CA TYR A 63 3.16 -8.36 0.36
C TYR A 63 1.79 -7.67 0.23
N LYS A 64 0.87 -7.95 1.17
CA LYS A 64 -0.46 -7.35 1.21
C LYS A 64 -0.40 -5.95 1.78
N VAL A 65 -0.84 -4.98 0.98
CA VAL A 65 -1.02 -3.57 1.40
C VAL A 65 -2.05 -3.42 2.52
N VAL A 66 -2.77 -4.50 2.86
CA VAL A 66 -3.63 -4.66 4.06
C VAL A 66 -2.85 -4.55 5.37
N LEU A 67 -1.51 -4.60 5.34
CA LEU A 67 -0.66 -4.41 6.51
C LEU A 67 -0.95 -3.10 7.25
N PHE A 68 -1.36 -2.02 6.56
CA PHE A 68 -1.79 -0.80 7.24
C PHE A 68 -3.00 -1.06 8.13
N HIS A 69 -4.00 -1.81 7.66
CA HIS A 69 -5.17 -2.14 8.47
C HIS A 69 -4.80 -3.03 9.67
N LEU A 70 -3.99 -4.07 9.46
CA LEU A 70 -3.55 -4.97 10.54
C LEU A 70 -2.73 -4.23 11.61
N ARG A 71 -1.82 -3.33 11.21
CA ARG A 71 -1.07 -2.50 12.18
C ARG A 71 -1.96 -1.56 12.98
N LEU A 72 -2.98 -0.97 12.34
CA LEU A 72 -3.92 -0.11 13.04
C LEU A 72 -4.80 -0.90 14.01
N VAL A 73 -5.16 -2.14 13.67
CA VAL A 73 -5.89 -3.05 14.55
C VAL A 73 -5.03 -3.48 15.75
N GLU A 74 -3.76 -3.84 15.52
CA GLU A 74 -2.83 -4.23 16.60
C GLU A 74 -2.61 -3.06 17.56
N LYS A 75 -2.34 -1.86 17.04
CA LYS A 75 -2.22 -0.64 17.84
C LYS A 75 -3.46 -0.33 18.66
N LYS A 76 -4.65 -0.54 18.09
CA LYS A 76 -5.92 -0.31 18.77
C LYS A 76 -6.15 -1.33 19.89
N CYS A 77 -5.78 -2.60 19.68
CA CYS A 77 -5.85 -3.64 20.71
C CYS A 77 -4.93 -3.34 21.91
N ASP A 78 -3.73 -2.80 21.67
CA ASP A 78 -2.82 -2.37 22.74
C ASP A 78 -3.42 -1.20 23.57
N GLU A 79 -4.04 -0.22 22.90
CA GLU A 79 -4.69 0.92 23.55
C GLU A 79 -5.91 0.50 24.39
N ASP A 80 -6.75 -0.40 23.87
CA ASP A 80 -7.93 -0.93 24.56
C ASP A 80 -7.52 -1.75 25.80
N GLU A 81 -6.45 -2.54 25.73
CA GLU A 81 -5.93 -3.31 26.87
C GLU A 81 -5.38 -2.39 27.99
N GLN A 82 -4.72 -1.29 27.61
CA GLN A 82 -4.27 -0.27 28.56
C GLN A 82 -5.43 0.46 29.25
N LEU A 83 -6.51 0.74 28.51
CA LEU A 83 -7.73 1.37 29.05
C LEU A 83 -8.43 0.44 30.06
N ASP A 84 -8.53 -0.87 29.76
CA ASP A 84 -9.11 -1.85 30.67
C ASP A 84 -8.26 -2.08 31.94
N ALA A 85 -6.93 -1.98 31.81
CA ALA A 85 -6.02 -2.01 32.96
C ALA A 85 -6.16 -0.73 33.81
N ALA A 86 -6.28 0.45 33.19
CA ALA A 86 -6.49 1.71 33.91
C ALA A 86 -7.84 1.72 34.66
N GLN A 87 -8.91 1.23 34.04
CA GLN A 87 -10.22 1.12 34.70
C GLN A 87 -10.23 0.14 35.87
N ARG A 88 -9.46 -0.96 35.79
CA ARG A 88 -9.28 -1.88 36.93
C ARG A 88 -8.58 -1.21 38.10
N ASN A 89 -7.48 -0.48 37.86
CA ASN A 89 -6.77 0.25 38.91
C ASN A 89 -7.64 1.34 39.57
N VAL A 90 -8.45 2.05 38.78
CA VAL A 90 -9.42 3.03 39.32
C VAL A 90 -10.48 2.36 40.18
N LYS A 91 -11.06 1.22 39.73
CA LYS A 91 -12.02 0.47 40.53
C LYS A 91 -11.42 -0.08 41.82
N GLU A 92 -10.20 -0.60 41.78
CA GLU A 92 -9.54 -1.12 42.99
C GLU A 92 -9.16 0.00 43.98
N THR A 93 -8.82 1.18 43.48
CA THR A 93 -8.56 2.36 44.34
C THR A 93 -9.86 2.87 44.99
N PHE A 94 -10.99 2.85 44.28
CA PHE A 94 -12.29 3.31 44.77
C PHE A 94 -13.00 2.29 45.70
N VAL A 95 -12.57 1.02 45.71
CA VAL A 95 -13.06 -0.02 46.63
C VAL A 95 -12.28 -0.03 47.95
N PHE A 96 -11.12 0.65 48.00
CA PHE A 96 -10.29 0.81 49.19
C PHE A 96 -10.58 2.07 50.01
N GLU A 97 -11.62 2.84 49.66
CA GLU A 97 -12.12 4.02 50.39
C GLU A 97 -13.51 3.79 51.00
#